data_AF-A0A8T6DER3-F1
#
_entry.id   AF-A0A8T6DER3-F1
#
_cell.length_a   1.000
_cell.length_b   1.000
_cell.length_c   1.000
_cell.angle_alpha   90.00
_cell.angle_beta   90.00
_cell.angle_gamma   90.00
#
_symmetry.space_group_name_H-M   'P 1'
#
loop_
_entity.id
_entity.type
_entity.pdbx_description
1 polymer ?
#
loop_
_entity_poly.entity_id
_entity_poly.type
_entity_poly.pdbx_seq_one_letter_code
_entity_poly.pdbx_strand_id
1 'polypeptide(L)'
;PPPPLPFPPPPRPTPPPPAPRPRSRATPPGWGGDIGLNVLCGRLFIIITSILIVVGNLKEVFIINLFVILGAFILVSSENLIMIYLGLEMQNLGLFVLLGRARGLRGVEGALKFFILGAVSSAVFLLGVAFVYGGSGEVGFLGNNYIGFLENWGRGLITVALLFKLTMVPFHFWAPDVYGGASFYTILLLVTIPKISIFYLLMQVGLAYKVVVWCVVLSLLVGGIGGLNQASMKKLFVYSGMINMGMVILGLLVGGNSGIVISFVYLIIYMVGTIGVFFILLQLKWGSGFIVELVGVGRKNSVLGVSFILLFFTLAGIPPFGIFFVKL
;
A
#
# COMPACT_ATOMS: atom_id res chain seq x y z
N PRO A 1 -8.90 -92.79 -10.59
CA PRO A 1 -9.26 -91.37 -10.36
C PRO A 1 -8.09 -90.58 -9.75
N PRO A 2 -7.47 -89.65 -10.51
CA PRO A 2 -6.43 -88.78 -9.96
C PRO A 2 -7.04 -87.66 -9.11
N PRO A 3 -6.28 -87.08 -8.16
CA PRO A 3 -6.78 -86.03 -7.27
C PRO A 3 -6.97 -84.70 -8.00
N PRO A 4 -7.88 -83.82 -7.53
CA PRO A 4 -8.14 -82.53 -8.16
C PRO A 4 -6.96 -81.56 -7.97
N LEU A 5 -6.66 -80.79 -9.02
CA LEU A 5 -5.62 -79.76 -9.04
C LEU A 5 -6.00 -78.56 -8.13
N PRO A 6 -5.02 -77.90 -7.48
CA PRO A 6 -5.29 -76.75 -6.62
C PRO A 6 -5.66 -75.51 -7.44
N PHE A 7 -6.63 -74.74 -6.93
CA PHE A 7 -7.09 -73.48 -7.55
C PHE A 7 -6.00 -72.40 -7.53
N PRO A 8 -5.93 -71.54 -8.58
CA PRO A 8 -4.96 -70.45 -8.62
C PRO A 8 -5.28 -69.36 -7.59
N PRO A 9 -4.27 -68.66 -7.06
CA PRO A 9 -4.46 -67.58 -6.10
C PRO A 9 -5.14 -66.36 -6.75
N PRO A 10 -5.88 -65.54 -5.97
CA PRO A 10 -6.56 -64.37 -6.47
C PRO A 10 -5.56 -63.30 -6.98
N PRO A 11 -5.93 -62.52 -8.00
CA PRO A 11 -5.07 -61.49 -8.56
C PRO A 11 -4.75 -60.40 -7.52
N ARG A 12 -3.48 -59.98 -7.48
CA ARG A 12 -3.05 -58.87 -6.61
C ARG A 12 -3.76 -57.57 -7.00
N PRO A 13 -4.17 -56.74 -6.02
CA PRO A 13 -4.75 -55.44 -6.32
C PRO A 13 -3.71 -54.57 -7.05
N THR A 14 -4.13 -54.00 -8.19
CA THR A 14 -3.33 -53.03 -8.95
C THR A 14 -3.10 -51.77 -8.11
N PRO A 15 -1.89 -51.17 -8.16
CA PRO A 15 -1.63 -49.93 -7.46
C PRO A 15 -2.58 -48.82 -7.95
N PRO A 16 -3.01 -47.90 -7.06
CA PRO A 16 -3.87 -46.80 -7.46
C PRO A 16 -3.17 -45.93 -8.52
N PRO A 17 -3.92 -45.34 -9.46
CA PRO A 17 -3.34 -44.47 -10.48
C PRO A 17 -2.60 -43.30 -9.82
N PRO A 18 -1.48 -42.84 -10.40
CA PRO A 18 -0.75 -41.70 -9.87
C PRO A 18 -1.68 -40.48 -9.80
N ALA A 19 -1.63 -39.78 -8.66
CA ALA A 19 -2.43 -38.57 -8.44
C ALA A 19 -2.26 -37.60 -9.63
N PRO A 20 -3.36 -36.98 -10.11
CA PRO A 20 -3.27 -36.04 -11.21
C PRO A 20 -2.27 -34.93 -10.84
N ARG A 21 -1.28 -34.70 -11.70
CA ARG A 21 -0.36 -33.56 -11.56
C ARG A 21 -1.19 -32.29 -11.34
N PRO A 22 -0.80 -31.38 -10.42
CA PRO A 22 -1.53 -30.15 -10.23
C PRO A 22 -1.61 -29.43 -11.57
N ARG A 23 -2.84 -29.33 -12.12
CA ARG A 23 -3.11 -28.55 -13.33
C ARG A 23 -2.61 -27.14 -13.05
N SER A 24 -1.86 -26.59 -14.00
CA SER A 24 -1.40 -25.21 -13.98
C SER A 24 -2.54 -24.28 -13.56
N ARG A 25 -2.31 -23.58 -12.44
CA ARG A 25 -3.20 -22.64 -11.76
C ARG A 25 -3.85 -21.70 -12.77
N ALA A 26 -5.14 -21.89 -13.03
CA ALA A 26 -5.93 -20.91 -13.75
C ALA A 26 -6.37 -19.83 -12.75
N THR A 27 -5.61 -18.73 -12.71
CA THR A 27 -6.06 -17.47 -12.13
C THR A 27 -7.33 -17.00 -12.86
N PRO A 28 -8.28 -16.32 -12.18
CA PRO A 28 -9.42 -15.73 -12.86
C PRO A 28 -8.95 -14.83 -14.03
N PRO A 29 -9.66 -14.86 -15.17
CA PRO A 29 -9.24 -14.16 -16.37
C PRO A 29 -9.31 -12.65 -16.10
N GLY A 30 -8.15 -12.00 -16.05
CA GLY A 30 -8.03 -10.54 -15.87
C GLY A 30 -7.02 -10.10 -14.80
N TRP A 31 -6.61 -10.99 -13.90
CA TRP A 31 -5.61 -10.70 -12.84
C TRP A 31 -4.27 -11.43 -13.06
N GLY A 32 -4.13 -12.13 -14.18
CA GLY A 32 -2.95 -12.94 -14.53
C GLY A 32 -1.93 -12.19 -15.39
N GLY A 33 -1.42 -11.05 -14.90
CA GLY A 33 -0.07 -10.63 -15.33
C GLY A 33 0.96 -11.59 -14.72
N ASP A 34 2.16 -11.71 -15.30
CA ASP A 34 3.25 -12.47 -14.69
C ASP A 34 3.48 -11.94 -13.28
N ILE A 35 2.98 -12.67 -12.27
CA ILE A 35 3.03 -12.26 -10.86
C ILE A 35 4.49 -11.91 -10.49
N GLY A 36 5.45 -12.68 -11.02
CA GLY A 36 6.88 -12.43 -10.87
C GLY A 36 7.36 -11.09 -11.44
N LEU A 37 6.83 -10.64 -12.59
CA LEU A 37 7.18 -9.33 -13.16
C LEU A 37 6.63 -8.19 -12.29
N ASN A 38 5.40 -8.34 -11.78
CA ASN A 38 4.80 -7.35 -10.88
C ASN A 38 5.55 -7.27 -9.54
N VAL A 39 5.99 -8.42 -8.99
CA VAL A 39 6.87 -8.47 -7.81
C VAL A 39 8.18 -7.72 -8.10
N LEU A 40 8.83 -8.01 -9.22
CA LEU A 40 10.11 -7.41 -9.60
C LEU A 40 9.98 -5.89 -9.75
N CYS A 41 8.94 -5.42 -10.44
CA CYS A 41 8.64 -3.99 -10.59
C CYS A 41 8.39 -3.32 -9.23
N GLY A 42 7.61 -3.95 -8.35
CA GLY A 42 7.37 -3.46 -6.99
C GLY A 42 8.67 -3.34 -6.18
N ARG A 43 9.55 -4.35 -6.26
CA ARG A 43 10.86 -4.34 -5.60
C ARG A 43 11.75 -3.23 -6.12
N LEU A 44 11.91 -3.11 -7.45
CA LEU A 44 12.71 -2.06 -8.06
C LEU A 44 12.18 -0.67 -7.66
N PHE A 45 10.86 -0.51 -7.60
CA PHE A 45 10.27 0.76 -7.21
C PHE A 45 10.54 1.11 -5.75
N ILE A 46 10.49 0.14 -4.84
CA ILE A 46 10.90 0.33 -3.44
C ILE A 46 12.40 0.67 -3.36
N ILE A 47 13.26 -0.03 -4.10
CA ILE A 47 14.70 0.27 -4.14
C ILE A 47 14.92 1.71 -4.59
N ILE A 48 14.35 2.12 -5.73
CA ILE A 48 14.53 3.46 -6.30
C ILE A 48 14.04 4.53 -5.32
N THR A 49 12.83 4.37 -4.76
CA THR A 49 12.29 5.33 -3.79
C THR A 49 13.10 5.38 -2.49
N SER A 50 13.58 4.24 -2.01
CA SER A 50 14.43 4.18 -0.81
C SER A 50 15.76 4.91 -1.01
N ILE A 51 16.41 4.75 -2.17
CA ILE A 51 17.65 5.46 -2.50
C ILE A 51 17.42 6.98 -2.49
N LEU A 52 16.29 7.44 -3.04
CA LEU A 52 15.95 8.86 -3.08
C LEU A 52 15.69 9.46 -1.68
N ILE A 53 15.17 8.67 -0.74
CA ILE A 53 14.77 9.15 0.59
C ILE A 53 15.94 9.08 1.58
N VAL A 54 16.81 8.07 1.49
CA VAL A 54 17.75 7.71 2.56
C VAL A 54 19.04 8.55 2.58
N VAL A 55 19.25 9.47 1.63
CA VAL A 55 20.47 10.30 1.58
C VAL A 55 20.47 11.37 2.67
N GLY A 56 21.35 11.22 3.66
CA GLY A 56 21.80 12.33 4.53
C GLY A 56 21.41 12.31 6.01
N ASN A 57 21.10 11.15 6.61
CA ASN A 57 20.63 11.07 8.00
C ASN A 57 21.66 10.57 9.03
N LEU A 58 21.43 10.96 10.29
CA LEU A 58 22.10 10.43 11.48
C LEU A 58 22.01 8.89 11.52
N LYS A 59 23.05 8.24 12.05
CA LYS A 59 23.21 6.77 12.07
C LYS A 59 21.97 6.01 12.59
N GLU A 60 21.30 6.52 13.63
CA GLU A 60 20.11 5.87 14.22
C GLU A 60 18.87 5.96 13.31
N VAL A 61 18.59 7.14 12.75
CA VAL A 61 17.45 7.36 11.84
C VAL A 61 17.60 6.52 10.58
N PHE A 62 18.84 6.36 10.10
CA PHE A 62 19.16 5.51 8.97
C PHE A 62 18.78 4.05 9.23
N ILE A 63 19.13 3.48 10.40
CA ILE A 63 18.78 2.10 10.76
C ILE A 63 17.26 1.91 10.80
N ILE A 64 16.51 2.85 11.39
CA ILE A 64 15.05 2.74 11.46
C ILE A 64 14.41 2.84 10.07
N ASN A 65 14.94 3.69 9.18
CA ASN A 65 14.47 3.74 7.79
C ASN A 65 14.69 2.39 7.09
N LEU A 66 15.84 1.75 7.31
CA LEU A 66 16.11 0.42 6.75
C LEU A 66 15.11 -0.62 7.25
N PHE A 67 14.68 -0.57 8.52
CA PHE A 67 13.62 -1.44 9.04
C PHE A 67 12.28 -1.23 8.31
N VAL A 68 11.90 0.03 8.05
CA VAL A 68 10.67 0.33 7.29
C VAL A 68 10.78 -0.20 5.85
N ILE A 69 11.93 0.00 5.20
CA ILE A 69 12.19 -0.48 3.85
C ILE A 69 12.19 -2.01 3.79
N LEU A 70 12.82 -2.68 4.77
CA LEU A 70 12.87 -4.13 4.86
C LEU A 70 11.48 -4.72 5.07
N GLY A 71 10.65 -4.10 5.92
CA GLY A 71 9.24 -4.44 6.05
C GLY A 71 8.52 -4.38 4.70
N ALA A 72 8.71 -3.30 3.93
CA ALA A 72 8.11 -3.17 2.59
C ALA A 72 8.59 -4.25 1.59
N PHE A 73 9.86 -4.68 1.65
CA PHE A 73 10.35 -5.79 0.83
C PHE A 73 9.73 -7.13 1.21
N ILE A 74 9.54 -7.39 2.51
CA ILE A 74 8.85 -8.59 2.99
C ILE A 74 7.43 -8.60 2.42
N LEU A 75 6.72 -7.48 2.48
CA LEU A 75 5.36 -7.38 1.95
C LEU A 75 5.27 -7.72 0.47
N VAL A 76 6.10 -7.09 -0.37
CA VAL A 76 6.08 -7.33 -1.83
C VAL A 76 6.53 -8.75 -2.20
N SER A 77 7.31 -9.41 -1.35
CA SER A 77 7.84 -10.75 -1.61
C SER A 77 7.03 -11.87 -0.96
N SER A 78 6.08 -11.55 -0.09
CA SER A 78 5.36 -12.54 0.67
C SER A 78 4.28 -13.25 -0.15
N GLU A 79 4.15 -14.57 0.04
CA GLU A 79 3.10 -15.40 -0.54
C GLU A 79 2.11 -15.94 0.52
N ASN A 80 2.37 -15.62 1.80
CA ASN A 80 1.61 -16.08 2.96
C ASN A 80 1.11 -14.89 3.79
N LEU A 81 -0.13 -14.95 4.26
CA LEU A 81 -0.80 -13.92 5.05
C LEU A 81 -0.07 -13.59 6.37
N ILE A 82 0.57 -14.58 7.01
CA ILE A 82 1.36 -14.38 8.24
C ILE A 82 2.62 -13.56 7.94
N MET A 83 3.28 -13.82 6.81
CA MET A 83 4.45 -13.06 6.39
C MET A 83 4.08 -11.61 6.02
N ILE A 84 2.90 -11.39 5.43
CA ILE A 84 2.36 -10.03 5.28
C ILE A 84 2.22 -9.36 6.63
N TYR A 85 1.57 -10.02 7.60
CA TYR A 85 1.36 -9.42 8.91
C TYR A 85 2.68 -8.98 9.56
N LEU A 86 3.71 -9.83 9.51
CA LEU A 86 5.03 -9.49 10.03
C LEU A 86 5.67 -8.31 9.29
N GLY A 87 5.55 -8.26 7.96
CA GLY A 87 6.03 -7.12 7.17
C GLY A 87 5.29 -5.81 7.49
N LEU A 88 3.97 -5.88 7.69
CA LEU A 88 3.13 -4.74 8.06
C LEU A 88 3.53 -4.21 9.44
N GLU A 89 3.72 -5.10 10.43
CA GLU A 89 4.11 -4.70 11.79
C GLU A 89 5.53 -4.15 11.84
N MET A 90 6.48 -4.76 11.14
CA MET A 90 7.84 -4.22 11.05
C MET A 90 7.85 -2.80 10.46
N GLN A 91 7.07 -2.59 9.40
CA GLN A 91 6.90 -1.27 8.79
C GLN A 91 6.21 -0.27 9.73
N ASN A 92 5.15 -0.68 10.43
CA ASN A 92 4.42 0.18 11.38
C ASN A 92 5.28 0.59 12.58
N LEU A 93 6.00 -0.35 13.19
CA LEU A 93 6.83 -0.07 14.35
C LEU A 93 7.99 0.86 13.99
N GLY A 94 8.63 0.66 12.83
CA GLY A 94 9.63 1.60 12.32
C GLY A 94 9.08 3.02 12.14
N LEU A 95 7.88 3.14 11.55
CA LEU A 95 7.19 4.43 11.39
C LEU A 95 6.83 5.06 12.74
N PHE A 96 6.34 4.28 13.70
CA PHE A 96 5.97 4.76 15.03
C PHE A 96 7.18 5.40 15.74
N VAL A 97 8.35 4.75 15.70
CA VAL A 97 9.57 5.28 16.29
C VAL A 97 10.00 6.59 15.60
N LEU A 98 9.92 6.66 14.26
CA LEU A 98 10.24 7.88 13.52
C LEU A 98 9.27 9.04 13.80
N LEU A 99 8.00 8.73 14.01
CA LEU A 99 6.98 9.72 14.39
C LEU A 99 7.20 10.22 15.82
N GLY A 100 7.51 9.32 16.75
CA GLY A 100 7.77 9.65 18.16
C GLY A 100 9.01 10.52 18.38
N ARG A 101 9.91 10.59 17.39
CA ARG A 101 11.08 11.49 17.42
C ARG A 101 10.72 12.96 17.18
N ALA A 102 9.54 13.26 16.64
CA ALA A 102 9.11 14.63 16.47
C ALA A 102 9.01 15.35 17.83
N ARG A 103 9.60 16.55 17.93
CA ARG A 103 9.62 17.30 19.20
C ARG A 103 8.26 17.93 19.49
N GLY A 104 7.88 17.92 20.77
CA GLY A 104 6.69 18.61 21.28
C GLY A 104 5.45 17.72 21.40
N LEU A 105 4.45 18.23 22.13
CA LEU A 105 3.22 17.50 22.48
C LEU A 105 2.48 16.95 21.26
N ARG A 106 2.40 17.74 20.17
CA ARG A 106 1.73 17.34 18.93
C ARG A 106 2.42 16.15 18.24
N GLY A 107 3.75 16.05 18.33
CA GLY A 107 4.51 14.93 17.78
C GLY A 107 4.23 13.63 18.53
N VAL A 108 4.23 13.71 19.86
CA VAL A 108 3.91 12.58 20.76
C VAL A 108 2.46 12.13 20.57
N GLU A 109 1.51 13.07 20.54
CA GLU A 109 0.09 12.78 20.31
C GLU A 109 -0.12 12.10 18.94
N GLY A 110 0.51 12.61 17.88
CA GLY A 110 0.48 12.00 16.57
C GLY A 110 1.04 10.58 16.58
N ALA A 111 2.21 10.36 17.18
CA ALA A 111 2.81 9.02 17.26
C ALA A 111 1.92 8.02 18.00
N LEU A 112 1.31 8.43 19.13
CA LEU A 112 0.39 7.58 19.89
C LEU A 112 -0.90 7.27 19.10
N LYS A 113 -1.49 8.27 18.43
CA LYS A 113 -2.66 8.07 17.56
C LYS A 113 -2.33 7.09 16.43
N PHE A 114 -1.16 7.22 15.80
CA PHE A 114 -0.68 6.30 14.77
C PHE A 114 -0.55 4.87 15.31
N PHE A 115 0.07 4.69 16.47
CA PHE A 115 0.28 3.38 17.07
C PHE A 115 -1.04 2.71 17.45
N ILE A 116 -1.92 3.40 18.18
CA ILE A 116 -3.19 2.84 18.68
C ILE A 116 -4.11 2.49 17.50
N LEU A 117 -4.34 3.43 16.59
CA LEU A 117 -5.21 3.18 15.43
C LEU A 117 -4.57 2.17 14.47
N GLY A 118 -3.24 2.18 14.36
CA GLY A 118 -2.47 1.17 13.64
C GLY A 118 -2.65 -0.24 14.19
N ALA A 119 -2.60 -0.41 15.52
CA ALA A 119 -2.80 -1.69 16.19
C ALA A 119 -4.23 -2.23 15.99
N VAL A 120 -5.24 -1.35 16.02
CA VAL A 120 -6.63 -1.72 15.71
C VAL A 120 -6.75 -2.22 14.27
N SER A 121 -6.16 -1.50 13.31
CA SER A 121 -6.12 -1.93 11.90
C SER A 121 -5.43 -3.28 11.73
N SER A 122 -4.32 -3.52 12.44
CA SER A 122 -3.61 -4.80 12.41
C SER A 122 -4.38 -5.94 13.08
N ALA A 123 -5.14 -5.68 14.13
CA ALA A 123 -6.04 -6.66 14.74
C ALA A 123 -7.18 -7.04 13.78
N VAL A 124 -7.76 -6.07 13.07
CA VAL A 124 -8.76 -6.32 12.01
C VAL A 124 -8.16 -7.14 10.87
N PHE A 125 -6.91 -6.86 10.47
CA PHE A 125 -6.19 -7.66 9.49
C PHE A 125 -6.07 -9.12 9.94
N LEU A 126 -5.56 -9.36 11.16
CA LEU A 126 -5.41 -10.70 11.72
C LEU A 126 -6.73 -11.45 11.86
N LEU A 127 -7.81 -10.76 12.26
CA LEU A 127 -9.14 -11.35 12.29
C LEU A 127 -9.58 -11.80 10.89
N GLY A 128 -9.29 -10.99 9.87
CA GLY A 128 -9.53 -11.35 8.48
C GLY A 128 -8.72 -12.58 8.04
N VAL A 129 -7.44 -12.66 8.43
CA VAL A 129 -6.59 -13.85 8.20
C VAL A 129 -7.16 -15.08 8.89
N ALA A 130 -7.64 -14.96 10.13
CA ALA A 130 -8.25 -16.06 10.86
C ALA A 130 -9.52 -16.59 10.16
N PHE A 131 -10.34 -15.72 9.56
CA PHE A 131 -11.52 -16.13 8.80
C PHE A 131 -11.17 -16.77 7.45
N VAL A 132 -10.15 -16.26 6.76
CA VAL A 132 -9.64 -16.91 5.54
C VAL A 132 -9.11 -18.29 5.86
N TYR A 133 -8.30 -18.43 6.92
CA TYR A 133 -7.76 -19.71 7.36
C TYR A 133 -8.85 -20.67 7.85
N GLY A 134 -9.82 -20.19 8.64
CA GLY A 134 -10.93 -21.01 9.12
C GLY A 134 -11.86 -21.50 8.02
N GLY A 135 -11.97 -20.76 6.90
CA GLY A 135 -12.77 -21.15 5.74
C GLY A 135 -12.04 -22.06 4.76
N SER A 136 -10.75 -21.83 4.52
CA SER A 136 -9.96 -22.52 3.48
C SER A 136 -9.02 -23.60 4.01
N GLY A 137 -8.62 -23.54 5.29
CA GLY A 137 -7.55 -24.36 5.87
C GLY A 137 -6.14 -23.94 5.42
N GLU A 138 -6.02 -22.92 4.58
CA GLU A 138 -4.76 -22.47 4.00
C GLU A 138 -4.43 -21.03 4.40
N VAL A 139 -3.13 -20.70 4.37
CA VAL A 139 -2.60 -19.37 4.76
C VAL A 139 -2.06 -18.60 3.55
N GLY A 140 -2.10 -19.19 2.36
CA GLY A 140 -1.64 -18.58 1.12
C GLY A 140 -2.70 -17.68 0.47
N PHE A 141 -2.27 -16.73 -0.37
CA PHE A 141 -3.18 -15.88 -1.17
C PHE A 141 -4.01 -16.64 -2.19
N LEU A 142 -3.51 -17.81 -2.59
CA LEU A 142 -4.00 -18.61 -3.71
C LEU A 142 -4.80 -19.83 -3.24
N GLY A 143 -5.51 -19.70 -2.12
CA GLY A 143 -6.47 -20.69 -1.67
C GLY A 143 -7.62 -20.83 -2.66
N ASN A 144 -8.09 -22.07 -2.82
CA ASN A 144 -9.07 -22.57 -3.81
C ASN A 144 -10.08 -21.55 -4.38
N ASN A 145 -10.42 -21.70 -5.67
CA ASN A 145 -11.41 -20.89 -6.41
C ASN A 145 -12.85 -20.93 -5.83
N TYR A 146 -13.10 -21.71 -4.77
CA TYR A 146 -14.36 -21.77 -4.07
C TYR A 146 -14.31 -20.84 -2.86
N ILE A 147 -14.76 -19.60 -3.06
CA ILE A 147 -14.84 -18.62 -1.97
C ILE A 147 -16.01 -18.99 -1.07
N GLY A 148 -15.71 -19.58 0.09
CA GLY A 148 -16.70 -19.82 1.14
C GLY A 148 -17.20 -18.49 1.73
N PHE A 149 -18.37 -18.52 2.39
CA PHE A 149 -18.91 -17.33 3.07
C PHE A 149 -17.91 -16.71 4.04
N LEU A 150 -17.28 -17.54 4.89
CA LEU A 150 -16.28 -17.10 5.87
C LEU A 150 -15.07 -16.42 5.21
N GLU A 151 -14.59 -17.00 4.11
CA GLU A 151 -13.42 -16.49 3.40
C GLU A 151 -13.70 -15.11 2.76
N ASN A 152 -14.90 -14.90 2.20
CA ASN A 152 -15.28 -13.61 1.64
C ASN A 152 -15.28 -12.50 2.72
N TRP A 153 -15.78 -12.82 3.91
CA TRP A 153 -15.72 -11.90 5.06
C TRP A 153 -14.28 -11.65 5.49
N GLY A 154 -13.45 -12.69 5.54
CA GLY A 154 -12.04 -12.57 5.87
C GLY A 154 -11.27 -11.66 4.91
N ARG A 155 -11.44 -11.86 3.59
CA ARG A 155 -10.87 -10.98 2.55
C ARG A 155 -11.41 -9.55 2.68
N GLY A 156 -12.70 -9.38 2.99
CA GLY A 156 -13.29 -8.07 3.30
C GLY A 156 -12.59 -7.35 4.45
N LEU A 157 -12.38 -8.01 5.58
CA LEU A 157 -11.67 -7.44 6.74
C LEU A 157 -10.20 -7.11 6.42
N ILE A 158 -9.51 -7.97 5.68
CA ILE A 158 -8.16 -7.71 5.20
C ILE A 158 -8.14 -6.44 4.33
N THR A 159 -9.07 -6.32 3.36
CA THR A 159 -9.13 -5.14 2.50
C THR A 159 -9.39 -3.87 3.29
N VAL A 160 -10.31 -3.89 4.27
CA VAL A 160 -10.58 -2.77 5.17
C VAL A 160 -9.31 -2.34 5.92
N ALA A 161 -8.55 -3.29 6.46
CA ALA A 161 -7.30 -2.99 7.15
C ALA A 161 -6.24 -2.37 6.22
N LEU A 162 -6.13 -2.83 4.98
CA LEU A 162 -5.22 -2.25 3.98
C LEU A 162 -5.66 -0.84 3.54
N LEU A 163 -6.96 -0.60 3.38
CA LEU A 163 -7.51 0.74 3.04
C LEU A 163 -7.23 1.77 4.15
N PHE A 164 -7.25 1.36 5.42
CA PHE A 164 -6.80 2.18 6.55
C PHE A 164 -5.35 2.64 6.37
N LYS A 165 -4.46 1.71 6.00
CA LYS A 165 -3.03 2.01 5.81
C LYS A 165 -2.79 2.91 4.59
N LEU A 166 -3.65 2.86 3.57
CA LEU A 166 -3.64 3.79 2.43
C LEU A 166 -4.30 5.14 2.71
N THR A 167 -4.73 5.43 3.94
CA THR A 167 -5.40 6.68 4.33
C THR A 167 -6.71 6.94 3.58
N MET A 168 -7.43 5.89 3.18
CA MET A 168 -8.70 6.05 2.47
C MET A 168 -9.89 6.25 3.41
N VAL A 169 -10.93 6.89 2.91
CA VAL A 169 -12.18 7.14 3.63
C VAL A 169 -13.02 5.85 3.67
N PRO A 170 -13.62 5.49 4.82
CA PRO A 170 -13.74 6.27 6.07
C PRO A 170 -12.53 6.18 7.01
N PHE A 171 -11.56 5.33 6.75
CA PHE A 171 -10.45 4.98 7.66
C PHE A 171 -9.30 6.00 7.77
N HIS A 172 -9.52 7.24 7.36
CA HIS A 172 -8.52 8.31 7.21
C HIS A 172 -8.27 9.15 8.48
N PHE A 173 -9.09 8.99 9.53
CA PHE A 173 -9.13 9.91 10.69
C PHE A 173 -7.78 10.10 11.40
N TRP A 174 -6.89 9.11 11.34
CA TRP A 174 -5.56 9.19 11.94
C TRP A 174 -4.63 10.16 11.19
N ALA A 175 -4.80 10.30 9.87
CA ALA A 175 -3.80 10.91 9.01
C ALA A 175 -3.59 12.43 9.23
N PRO A 176 -4.63 13.28 9.39
CA PRO A 176 -4.44 14.72 9.58
C PRO A 176 -3.61 15.07 10.83
N ASP A 177 -3.81 14.34 11.92
CA ASP A 177 -3.12 14.57 13.19
C ASP A 177 -1.68 14.06 13.16
N VAL A 178 -1.49 12.84 12.63
CA VAL A 178 -0.16 12.22 12.50
C VAL A 178 0.73 13.08 11.59
N TYR A 179 0.21 13.54 10.46
CA TYR A 179 0.97 14.38 9.54
C TYR A 179 1.25 15.75 10.15
N GLY A 180 0.28 16.34 10.88
CA GLY A 180 0.47 17.62 11.55
C GLY A 180 1.62 17.60 12.57
N GLY A 181 1.72 16.51 13.35
CA GLY A 181 2.74 16.32 14.38
C GLY A 181 4.11 15.87 13.88
N ALA A 182 4.19 15.30 12.66
CA ALA A 182 5.40 14.69 12.14
C ALA A 182 6.39 15.69 11.52
N SER A 183 7.66 15.28 11.43
CA SER A 183 8.67 15.97 10.63
C SER A 183 8.43 15.76 9.13
N PHE A 184 8.83 16.71 8.28
CA PHE A 184 8.69 16.57 6.82
C PHE A 184 9.37 15.31 6.28
N TYR A 185 10.50 14.93 6.84
CA TYR A 185 11.21 13.71 6.48
C TYR A 185 10.39 12.45 6.80
N THR A 186 9.81 12.38 8.00
CA THR A 186 8.96 11.24 8.40
C THR A 186 7.70 11.15 7.54
N ILE A 187 7.08 12.30 7.19
CA ILE A 187 5.91 12.34 6.32
C ILE A 187 6.25 11.84 4.93
N LEU A 188 7.39 12.25 4.37
CA LEU A 188 7.85 11.79 3.06
C LEU A 188 7.91 10.26 3.02
N LEU A 189 8.51 9.64 4.03
CA LEU A 189 8.61 8.18 4.13
C LEU A 189 7.23 7.52 4.30
N LEU A 190 6.34 8.12 5.08
CA LEU A 190 4.97 7.63 5.32
C LEU A 190 4.08 7.72 4.06
N VAL A 191 4.24 8.76 3.24
CA VAL A 191 3.46 8.99 2.00
C VAL A 191 3.97 8.16 0.81
N THR A 192 5.16 7.55 0.91
CA THR A 192 5.78 6.85 -0.22
C THR A 192 5.80 5.34 0.00
N ILE A 193 6.78 4.85 0.76
CA ILE A 193 7.12 3.42 0.86
C ILE A 193 5.91 2.55 1.29
N PRO A 194 5.13 2.89 2.34
CA PRO A 194 3.95 2.11 2.72
C PRO A 194 2.90 2.04 1.62
N LYS A 195 2.64 3.16 0.94
CA LYS A 195 1.61 3.20 -0.10
C LYS A 195 1.97 2.28 -1.28
N ILE A 196 3.25 2.14 -1.59
CA ILE A 196 3.74 1.22 -2.62
C ILE A 196 3.53 -0.24 -2.20
N SER A 197 4.00 -0.61 -1.01
CA SER A 197 3.89 -2.00 -0.53
C SER A 197 2.43 -2.42 -0.42
N ILE A 198 1.58 -1.57 0.14
CA ILE A 198 0.15 -1.89 0.34
C ILE A 198 -0.63 -1.92 -0.98
N PHE A 199 -0.32 -1.02 -1.93
CA PHE A 199 -0.89 -1.10 -3.27
C PHE A 199 -0.60 -2.46 -3.91
N TYR A 200 0.63 -2.95 -3.77
CA TYR A 200 1.01 -4.26 -4.28
C TYR A 200 0.24 -5.40 -3.61
N LEU A 201 0.09 -5.36 -2.28
CA LEU A 201 -0.69 -6.36 -1.54
C LEU A 201 -2.16 -6.41 -1.96
N LEU A 202 -2.78 -5.25 -2.24
CA LEU A 202 -4.17 -5.20 -2.70
C LEU A 202 -4.37 -5.93 -4.03
N MET A 203 -3.36 -5.93 -4.89
CA MET A 203 -3.43 -6.69 -6.14
C MET A 203 -3.35 -8.20 -5.92
N GLN A 204 -2.62 -8.64 -4.90
CA GLN A 204 -2.45 -10.07 -4.60
C GLN A 204 -3.64 -10.68 -3.84
N VAL A 205 -4.16 -9.97 -2.82
CA VAL A 205 -5.25 -10.48 -1.97
C VAL A 205 -6.60 -10.48 -2.71
N GLY A 206 -6.73 -9.60 -3.71
CA GLY A 206 -7.99 -9.34 -4.39
C GLY A 206 -8.85 -8.33 -3.65
N LEU A 207 -9.73 -7.64 -4.39
CA LEU A 207 -10.52 -6.54 -3.87
C LEU A 207 -11.94 -6.98 -3.48
N ALA A 208 -12.39 -6.56 -2.31
CA ALA A 208 -13.79 -6.60 -1.93
C ALA A 208 -14.55 -5.49 -2.68
N TYR A 209 -14.86 -5.73 -3.96
CA TYR A 209 -15.37 -4.74 -4.92
C TYR A 209 -16.40 -3.76 -4.34
N LYS A 210 -17.45 -4.26 -3.67
CA LYS A 210 -18.52 -3.42 -3.12
C LYS A 210 -18.02 -2.41 -2.09
N VAL A 211 -17.16 -2.83 -1.17
CA VAL A 211 -16.61 -1.97 -0.11
C VAL A 211 -15.67 -0.94 -0.73
N VAL A 212 -14.80 -1.39 -1.64
CA VAL A 212 -13.76 -0.55 -2.24
C VAL A 212 -14.35 0.55 -3.13
N VAL A 213 -15.43 0.28 -3.88
CA VAL A 213 -16.13 1.30 -4.69
C VAL A 213 -16.61 2.46 -3.81
N TRP A 214 -17.28 2.17 -2.69
CA TRP A 214 -17.73 3.21 -1.76
C TRP A 214 -16.56 3.98 -1.15
N CYS A 215 -15.48 3.28 -0.77
CA CYS A 215 -14.27 3.94 -0.26
C CYS A 215 -13.64 4.87 -1.29
N VAL A 216 -13.62 4.51 -2.58
CA VAL A 216 -13.10 5.36 -3.66
C VAL A 216 -13.95 6.62 -3.80
N VAL A 217 -15.27 6.48 -3.95
CA VAL A 217 -16.19 7.63 -4.10
C VAL A 217 -16.05 8.58 -2.90
N LEU A 218 -16.07 8.05 -1.69
CA LEU A 218 -15.94 8.86 -0.47
C LEU A 218 -14.55 9.51 -0.36
N SER A 219 -13.48 8.83 -0.76
CA SER A 219 -12.12 9.38 -0.72
C SER A 219 -11.93 10.52 -1.70
N LEU A 220 -12.54 10.44 -2.89
CA LEU A 220 -12.54 11.53 -3.87
C LEU A 220 -13.32 12.74 -3.36
N LEU A 221 -14.50 12.51 -2.77
CA LEU A 221 -15.34 13.59 -2.23
C LEU A 221 -14.70 14.29 -1.01
N VAL A 222 -14.36 13.53 0.03
CA VAL A 222 -13.78 14.06 1.27
C VAL A 222 -12.37 14.59 1.04
N GLY A 223 -11.57 13.94 0.20
CA GLY A 223 -10.27 14.45 -0.20
C GLY A 223 -10.38 15.78 -0.94
N GLY A 224 -11.32 15.90 -1.88
CA GLY A 224 -11.59 17.13 -2.63
C GLY A 224 -12.03 18.28 -1.73
N ILE A 225 -13.09 18.07 -0.94
CA ILE A 225 -13.67 19.10 -0.07
C ILE A 225 -12.72 19.42 1.10
N GLY A 226 -12.15 18.39 1.74
CA GLY A 226 -11.26 18.56 2.90
C GLY A 226 -9.93 19.23 2.56
N GLY A 227 -9.47 19.12 1.31
CA GLY A 227 -8.30 19.84 0.82
C GLY A 227 -8.53 21.35 0.66
N LEU A 228 -9.78 21.80 0.53
CA LEU A 228 -10.10 23.22 0.41
C LEU A 228 -9.82 23.94 1.74
N ASN A 229 -9.30 25.17 1.63
CA ASN A 229 -9.03 26.07 2.76
C ASN A 229 -8.11 25.49 3.86
N GLN A 230 -7.22 24.55 3.50
CA GLN A 230 -6.19 24.07 4.43
C GLN A 230 -5.07 25.11 4.57
N ALA A 231 -4.77 25.53 5.80
CA ALA A 231 -3.65 26.44 6.09
C ALA A 231 -2.30 25.71 6.21
N SER A 232 -2.31 24.41 6.53
CA SER A 232 -1.10 23.61 6.73
C SER A 232 -0.81 22.75 5.51
N MET A 233 0.43 22.83 5.01
CA MET A 233 0.90 21.95 3.94
C MET A 233 0.84 20.48 4.31
N LYS A 234 1.19 20.15 5.57
CA LYS A 234 1.20 18.76 6.03
C LYS A 234 -0.19 18.13 5.94
N LYS A 235 -1.23 18.88 6.30
CA LYS A 235 -2.63 18.44 6.19
C LYS A 235 -3.12 18.45 4.74
N LEU A 236 -2.71 19.40 3.92
CA LEU A 236 -3.00 19.41 2.48
C LEU A 236 -2.51 18.12 1.79
N PHE A 237 -1.35 17.60 2.20
CA PHE A 237 -0.83 16.32 1.70
C PHE A 237 -1.63 15.08 2.12
N VAL A 238 -2.36 15.16 3.24
CA VAL A 238 -3.29 14.10 3.65
C VAL A 238 -4.46 14.03 2.67
N TYR A 239 -5.13 15.16 2.44
CA TYR A 239 -6.31 15.23 1.57
C TYR A 239 -5.98 14.97 0.09
N SER A 240 -4.88 15.54 -0.42
CA SER A 240 -4.41 15.19 -1.78
C SER A 240 -4.00 13.72 -1.88
N GLY A 241 -3.46 13.13 -0.82
CA GLY A 241 -3.19 11.70 -0.72
C GLY A 241 -4.45 10.84 -0.83
N MET A 242 -5.58 11.26 -0.24
CA MET A 242 -6.86 10.55 -0.35
C MET A 242 -7.37 10.53 -1.80
N ILE A 243 -7.32 11.69 -2.48
CA ILE A 243 -7.75 11.79 -3.88
C ILE A 243 -6.87 10.89 -4.75
N ASN A 244 -5.54 10.99 -4.61
CA ASN A 244 -4.61 10.25 -5.44
C ASN A 244 -4.70 8.74 -5.20
N MET A 245 -4.82 8.27 -3.95
CA MET A 245 -5.05 6.85 -3.67
C MET A 245 -6.42 6.38 -4.17
N GLY A 246 -7.45 7.24 -4.10
CA GLY A 246 -8.75 7.00 -4.70
C GLY A 246 -8.66 6.75 -6.21
N MET A 247 -7.91 7.59 -6.94
CA MET A 247 -7.68 7.42 -8.38
C MET A 247 -6.85 6.17 -8.71
N VAL A 248 -5.80 5.89 -7.93
CA VAL A 248 -4.99 4.67 -8.09
C VAL A 248 -5.87 3.42 -7.96
N ILE A 249 -6.74 3.38 -6.95
CA ILE A 249 -7.61 2.22 -6.71
C ILE A 249 -8.78 2.16 -7.68
N LEU A 250 -9.24 3.30 -8.19
CA LEU A 250 -10.21 3.33 -9.29
C LEU A 250 -9.69 2.55 -10.51
N GLY A 251 -8.42 2.72 -10.88
CA GLY A 251 -7.81 1.93 -11.96
C GLY A 251 -7.76 0.43 -11.66
N LEU A 252 -7.52 0.04 -10.41
CA LEU A 252 -7.55 -1.37 -10.00
C LEU A 252 -8.97 -1.95 -10.03
N LEU A 253 -9.99 -1.15 -9.73
CA LEU A 253 -11.39 -1.57 -9.76
C LEU A 253 -11.89 -1.88 -11.17
N VAL A 254 -11.41 -1.14 -12.19
CA VAL A 254 -11.67 -1.45 -13.61
C VAL A 254 -11.19 -2.86 -13.95
N GLY A 255 -10.11 -3.30 -13.28
CA GLY A 255 -9.52 -4.61 -13.47
C GLY A 255 -8.85 -4.79 -14.83
N GLY A 256 -8.45 -6.01 -15.13
CA GLY A 256 -7.69 -6.32 -16.33
C GLY A 256 -6.24 -5.83 -16.28
N ASN A 257 -5.47 -6.22 -17.30
CA ASN A 257 -4.06 -5.84 -17.37
C ASN A 257 -3.87 -4.33 -17.57
N SER A 258 -4.78 -3.69 -18.32
CA SER A 258 -4.76 -2.23 -18.54
C SER A 258 -5.00 -1.46 -17.24
N GLY A 259 -5.99 -1.85 -16.43
CA GLY A 259 -6.29 -1.21 -15.15
C GLY A 259 -5.10 -1.26 -14.20
N ILE A 260 -4.46 -2.43 -14.09
CA ILE A 260 -3.24 -2.62 -13.28
C ILE A 260 -2.12 -1.69 -13.75
N VAL A 261 -1.83 -1.66 -15.07
CA VAL A 261 -0.78 -0.80 -15.64
C VAL A 261 -1.07 0.68 -15.39
N ILE A 262 -2.30 1.14 -15.61
CA ILE A 262 -2.72 2.54 -15.38
C ILE A 262 -2.53 2.92 -13.91
N SER A 263 -2.98 2.07 -12.98
CA SER A 263 -2.81 2.31 -11.55
C SER A 263 -1.34 2.39 -11.13
N PHE A 264 -0.49 1.50 -11.67
CA PHE A 264 0.94 1.54 -11.42
C PHE A 264 1.60 2.81 -11.95
N VAL A 265 1.28 3.21 -13.18
CA VAL A 265 1.82 4.44 -13.79
C VAL A 265 1.37 5.67 -12.98
N TYR A 266 0.10 5.72 -12.56
CA TYR A 266 -0.40 6.78 -11.68
C TYR A 266 0.41 6.85 -10.39
N LEU A 267 0.59 5.70 -9.72
CA LEU A 267 1.32 5.60 -8.46
C LEU A 267 2.76 6.12 -8.63
N ILE A 268 3.46 5.72 -9.70
CA ILE A 268 4.84 6.17 -9.97
C ILE A 268 4.92 7.68 -10.11
N ILE A 269 4.08 8.28 -10.96
CA ILE A 269 4.09 9.74 -11.19
C ILE A 269 3.75 10.49 -9.90
N TYR A 270 2.77 9.99 -9.13
CA TYR A 270 2.41 10.55 -7.83
C TYR A 270 3.59 10.49 -6.82
N MET A 271 4.29 9.35 -6.71
CA MET A 271 5.42 9.23 -5.79
C MET A 271 6.57 10.16 -6.18
N VAL A 272 6.91 10.23 -7.48
CA VAL A 272 7.98 11.13 -7.96
C VAL A 272 7.60 12.58 -7.67
N GLY A 273 6.35 12.98 -7.96
CA GLY A 273 5.86 14.32 -7.68
C GLY A 273 5.91 14.66 -6.19
N THR A 274 5.44 13.76 -5.32
CA THR A 274 5.46 13.98 -3.87
C THR A 274 6.88 14.05 -3.30
N ILE A 275 7.77 13.14 -3.71
CA ILE A 275 9.20 13.18 -3.33
C ILE A 275 9.81 14.52 -3.75
N GLY A 276 9.57 14.96 -4.98
CA GLY A 276 10.07 16.25 -5.48
C GLY A 276 9.59 17.43 -4.65
N VAL A 277 8.29 17.47 -4.29
CA VAL A 277 7.77 18.56 -3.45
C VAL A 277 8.44 18.53 -2.09
N PHE A 278 8.41 17.40 -1.38
CA PHE A 278 9.01 17.31 -0.03
C PHE A 278 10.51 17.58 -0.02
N PHE A 279 11.24 17.22 -1.08
CA PHE A 279 12.64 17.58 -1.23
C PHE A 279 12.84 19.10 -1.24
N ILE A 280 12.04 19.84 -2.03
CA ILE A 280 12.07 21.32 -2.04
C ILE A 280 11.71 21.88 -0.65
N LEU A 281 10.68 21.34 0.01
CA LEU A 281 10.28 21.76 1.36
C LEU A 281 11.43 21.60 2.38
N LEU A 282 12.18 20.50 2.29
CA LEU A 282 13.34 20.23 3.14
C LEU A 282 14.50 21.18 2.84
N GLN A 283 14.77 21.49 1.56
CA GLN A 283 15.82 22.45 1.16
C GLN A 283 15.52 23.88 1.64
N LEU A 284 14.24 24.27 1.64
CA LEU A 284 13.80 25.55 2.20
C LEU A 284 13.89 25.60 3.75
N LYS A 285 14.28 24.50 4.41
CA LYS A 285 14.30 24.33 5.86
C LYS A 285 12.97 24.74 6.50
N TRP A 286 11.87 24.42 5.83
CA TRP A 286 10.57 24.90 6.23
C TRP A 286 10.10 24.20 7.50
N GLY A 287 10.03 24.93 8.62
CA GLY A 287 9.80 24.36 9.94
C GLY A 287 8.33 24.31 10.38
N SER A 288 7.57 25.38 10.13
CA SER A 288 6.22 25.53 10.69
C SER A 288 5.16 24.72 9.93
N GLY A 289 5.36 24.55 8.62
CA GLY A 289 4.42 23.88 7.72
C GLY A 289 3.14 24.64 7.39
N PHE A 290 3.10 25.97 7.60
CA PHE A 290 1.98 26.84 7.20
C PHE A 290 2.20 27.49 5.85
N ILE A 291 1.25 27.32 4.92
CA ILE A 291 1.34 27.74 3.51
C ILE A 291 1.74 29.22 3.34
N VAL A 292 1.28 30.10 4.23
CA VAL A 292 1.54 31.56 4.19
C VAL A 292 3.04 31.88 4.16
N GLU A 293 3.89 31.03 4.72
CA GLU A 293 5.35 31.24 4.73
C GLU A 293 6.03 31.00 3.38
N LEU A 294 5.34 30.40 2.39
CA LEU A 294 5.87 30.27 1.03
C LEU A 294 5.79 31.56 0.22
N VAL A 295 5.12 32.58 0.73
CA VAL A 295 4.96 33.85 0.01
C VAL A 295 6.34 34.44 -0.30
N GLY A 296 6.59 34.66 -1.59
CA GLY A 296 7.85 35.25 -2.08
C GLY A 296 9.01 34.27 -2.26
N VAL A 297 8.85 32.97 -2.00
CA VAL A 297 9.91 31.97 -2.26
C VAL A 297 10.35 31.97 -3.72
N GLY A 298 9.40 32.02 -4.66
CA GLY A 298 9.70 32.06 -6.09
C GLY A 298 10.40 33.34 -6.56
N ARG A 299 10.30 34.45 -5.82
CA ARG A 299 11.06 35.68 -6.10
C ARG A 299 12.50 35.59 -5.60
N LYS A 300 12.73 34.89 -4.49
CA LYS A 300 14.07 34.68 -3.92
C LYS A 300 14.88 33.67 -4.73
N ASN A 301 14.24 32.59 -5.17
CA ASN A 301 14.85 31.58 -6.03
C ASN A 301 13.85 31.13 -7.09
N SER A 302 14.01 31.66 -8.30
CA SER A 302 13.12 31.40 -9.43
C SER A 302 13.12 29.93 -9.83
N VAL A 303 14.26 29.24 -9.78
CA VAL A 303 14.38 27.82 -10.14
C VAL A 303 13.58 26.95 -9.17
N LEU A 304 13.73 27.17 -7.87
CA LEU A 304 12.94 26.46 -6.85
C LEU A 304 11.45 26.78 -6.97
N GLY A 305 11.08 28.05 -7.20
CA GLY A 305 9.69 28.45 -7.39
C GLY A 305 9.03 27.78 -8.60
N VAL A 306 9.70 27.81 -9.76
CA VAL A 306 9.18 27.19 -10.99
C VAL A 306 9.08 25.67 -10.83
N SER A 307 10.12 25.01 -10.33
CA SER A 307 10.07 23.55 -10.09
C SER A 307 8.95 23.16 -9.14
N PHE A 308 8.71 23.93 -8.08
CA PHE A 308 7.61 23.71 -7.15
C PHE A 308 6.24 23.81 -7.84
N ILE A 309 6.03 24.83 -8.67
CA ILE A 309 4.78 25.00 -9.45
C ILE A 309 4.57 23.81 -10.40
N LEU A 310 5.60 23.43 -11.15
CA LEU A 310 5.51 22.29 -12.08
C LEU A 310 5.13 21.00 -11.33
N LEU A 311 5.72 20.76 -10.16
CA LEU A 311 5.38 19.60 -9.34
C LEU A 311 3.92 19.66 -8.83
N PHE A 312 3.42 20.81 -8.38
CA PHE A 312 2.01 20.93 -8.00
C PHE A 312 1.06 20.75 -9.19
N PHE A 313 1.43 21.21 -10.39
CA PHE A 313 0.66 20.95 -11.61
C PHE A 313 0.64 19.47 -11.98
N THR A 314 1.78 18.76 -11.80
CA THR A 314 1.81 17.29 -11.95
C THR A 314 0.90 16.62 -10.95
N LEU A 315 0.92 16.99 -9.67
CA LEU A 315 0.09 16.37 -8.62
C LEU A 315 -1.40 16.69 -8.76
N ALA A 316 -1.74 17.88 -9.26
CA ALA A 316 -3.13 18.24 -9.57
C ALA A 316 -3.65 17.51 -10.82
N GLY A 317 -2.77 17.19 -11.77
CA GLY A 317 -3.12 16.63 -13.08
C GLY A 317 -3.66 17.70 -14.02
N ILE A 318 -2.98 18.84 -14.11
CA ILE A 318 -3.28 19.91 -15.08
C ILE A 318 -2.60 19.56 -16.42
N PRO A 319 -3.19 19.81 -17.59
CA PRO A 319 -2.49 19.66 -18.87
C PRO A 319 -1.27 20.60 -18.94
N PRO A 320 -0.10 20.19 -19.50
CA PRO A 320 0.24 18.92 -20.15
C PRO A 320 1.02 17.94 -19.23
N PHE A 321 0.73 17.90 -17.92
CA PHE A 321 1.56 17.17 -16.95
C PHE A 321 1.14 15.71 -16.76
N GLY A 322 2.07 14.87 -16.29
CA GLY A 322 1.95 13.40 -16.32
C GLY A 322 0.63 12.82 -15.79
N ILE A 323 0.16 13.22 -14.60
CA ILE A 323 -1.09 12.68 -14.04
C ILE A 323 -2.31 13.00 -14.91
N PHE A 324 -2.31 14.12 -15.66
CA PHE A 324 -3.42 14.45 -16.56
C PHE A 324 -3.66 13.35 -17.59
N PHE A 325 -2.59 12.84 -18.21
CA PHE A 325 -2.68 11.79 -19.23
C PHE A 325 -3.10 10.42 -18.66
N VAL A 326 -2.82 10.16 -17.38
CA VAL A 326 -3.25 8.91 -16.72
C VAL A 326 -4.72 8.97 -16.28
N LYS A 327 -5.25 10.18 -16.04
CA LYS A 327 -6.66 10.39 -15.71
C LYS A 327 -7.58 10.31 -16.93
N LEU A 328 -7.04 10.52 -18.13
CA LEU A 328 -7.75 10.47 -19.41
C LEU A 328 -7.89 9.03 -19.90
#